data_AF-A0ABD0J0L6-F1
#
_entry.id   AF-A0ABD0J0L6-F1
#
_cell.length_a   1.000
_cell.length_b   1.000
_cell.length_c   1.000
_cell.angle_alpha   90.00
_cell.angle_beta   90.00
_cell.angle_gamma   90.00
#
_symmetry.space_group_name_H-M   'P 1'
#
loop_
_entity.id
_entity.type
_entity.pdbx_description
1 polymer ?
#
loop_
_entity_poly.entity_id
_entity_poly.type
_entity_poly.pdbx_seq_one_letter_code
_entity_poly.pdbx_strand_id
1 'polypeptide(L)'
;MVSGEICGGDRTPLVIVDGHLTAQRYIDQIIRPAVLPYLQQQPHGDLYQQDNARPHTAHVVQQVFAANNVSVLPWPARSPDMSPREHLWDIMDRRIRQRPHTDTPSNGHDLVRALQEEWQRIPRDLIRRLTFSMRRRLLACMEATHVTDGTLRRSLSGIVCSSYSVNILTFRFLYPTRL
;
A
#
# COMPACT_ATOMS: atom_id res chain seq x y z
N MET A 1 -1.00 -13.15 4.28
CA MET A 1 -1.19 -11.77 3.76
C MET A 1 0.19 -11.22 3.38
N VAL A 2 0.26 -10.32 2.40
CA VAL A 2 1.50 -9.59 2.07
C VAL A 2 1.25 -8.10 2.25
N SER A 3 2.18 -7.38 2.87
CA SER A 3 2.18 -5.92 2.96
C SER A 3 3.37 -5.34 2.22
N GLY A 4 3.15 -4.21 1.54
CA GLY A 4 4.20 -3.47 0.86
C GLY A 4 3.93 -1.98 0.96
N GLU A 5 4.98 -1.22 1.26
CA GLU A 5 4.92 0.22 1.40
C GLU A 5 5.67 0.87 0.25
N ILE A 6 5.12 1.95 -0.31
CA ILE A 6 5.81 2.80 -1.27
C ILE A 6 5.92 4.20 -0.72
N CYS A 7 7.09 4.80 -0.88
CA CYS A 7 7.30 6.16 -0.42
C CYS A 7 8.35 6.86 -1.30
N GLY A 8 8.11 8.11 -1.71
CA GLY A 8 9.10 8.98 -2.40
C GLY A 8 9.73 8.48 -3.72
N GLY A 9 9.37 7.29 -4.21
CA GLY A 9 10.01 6.60 -5.35
C GLY A 9 10.69 5.28 -4.98
N ASP A 10 10.77 4.96 -3.70
CA ASP A 10 11.27 3.72 -3.15
C ASP A 10 10.13 2.84 -2.60
N ARG A 11 10.51 1.61 -2.26
CA ARG A 11 9.65 0.58 -1.67
C ARG A 11 10.31 -0.02 -0.44
N THR A 12 9.51 -0.43 0.52
CA THR A 12 9.98 -1.32 1.59
C THR A 12 10.02 -2.77 1.11
N PRO A 13 10.73 -3.69 1.80
CA PRO A 13 10.57 -5.11 1.56
C PRO A 13 9.10 -5.55 1.74
N LEU A 14 8.65 -6.53 0.97
CA LEU A 14 7.34 -7.13 1.20
C LEU A 14 7.34 -7.90 2.52
N VAL A 15 6.42 -7.54 3.41
CA VAL A 15 6.21 -8.20 4.70
C VAL A 15 5.17 -9.31 4.52
N ILE A 16 5.54 -10.54 4.84
CA ILE A 16 4.60 -11.66 4.87
C ILE A 16 4.02 -11.78 6.26
N VAL A 17 2.69 -11.70 6.34
CA VAL A 17 1.94 -11.80 7.58
C VAL A 17 1.09 -13.06 7.52
N ASP A 18 1.49 -14.08 8.27
CA ASP A 18 0.75 -15.34 8.32
C ASP A 18 -0.56 -15.18 9.09
N GLY A 19 -1.68 -15.64 8.53
CA GLY A 19 -3.00 -15.49 9.16
C GLY A 19 -3.55 -14.06 9.13
N HIS A 20 -4.38 -13.73 10.12
CA HIS A 20 -5.11 -12.46 10.19
C HIS A 20 -4.24 -11.31 10.72
N LEU A 21 -4.30 -10.14 10.07
CA LEU A 21 -3.64 -8.93 10.53
C LEU A 21 -4.41 -8.31 11.70
N THR A 22 -3.87 -8.37 12.90
CA THR A 22 -4.39 -7.61 14.06
C THR A 22 -3.74 -6.24 14.11
N ALA A 23 -4.35 -5.30 14.86
CA ALA A 23 -3.77 -3.96 15.06
C ALA A 23 -2.34 -4.04 15.64
N GLN A 24 -2.11 -4.92 16.62
CA GLN A 24 -0.80 -5.11 17.22
C GLN A 24 0.23 -5.65 16.20
N ARG A 25 -0.17 -6.64 15.38
CA ARG A 25 0.71 -7.16 14.33
C ARG A 25 0.99 -6.13 13.24
N TYR A 26 0.02 -5.28 12.92
CA TYR A 26 0.26 -4.15 12.01
C TYR A 26 1.34 -3.22 12.56
N ILE A 27 1.27 -2.89 13.85
CA ILE A 27 2.31 -2.08 14.51
C ILE A 27 3.67 -2.77 14.46
N ASP A 28 3.76 -4.01 14.93
CA ASP A 28 5.03 -4.68 15.16
C ASP A 28 5.69 -5.24 13.90
N GLN A 29 4.89 -5.65 12.91
CA GLN A 29 5.39 -6.32 11.69
C GLN A 29 5.48 -5.36 10.50
N ILE A 30 4.75 -4.24 10.50
CA ILE A 30 4.68 -3.33 9.34
C ILE A 30 5.08 -1.91 9.74
N ILE A 31 4.36 -1.27 10.69
CA ILE A 31 4.56 0.15 10.99
C ILE A 31 5.96 0.42 11.55
N ARG A 32 6.34 -0.23 12.65
CA ARG A 32 7.64 -0.01 13.30
C ARG A 32 8.83 -0.40 12.42
N PRO A 33 8.86 -1.59 11.77
CA PRO A 33 10.06 -2.00 11.04
C PRO A 33 10.17 -1.40 9.63
N ALA A 34 9.04 -1.08 8.96
CA ALA A 34 9.07 -0.68 7.55
C ALA A 34 8.65 0.78 7.33
N VAL A 35 7.62 1.25 8.03
CA VAL A 35 7.00 2.57 7.75
C VAL A 35 7.71 3.70 8.47
N LEU A 36 7.85 3.59 9.81
CA LEU A 36 8.42 4.66 10.62
C LEU A 36 9.85 5.03 10.21
N PRO A 37 10.77 4.08 9.95
CA PRO A 37 12.13 4.43 9.55
C PRO A 37 12.18 5.26 8.27
N TYR A 38 11.27 4.99 7.33
CA TYR A 38 11.20 5.77 6.10
C TYR A 38 10.63 7.17 6.35
N LEU A 39 9.50 7.25 7.04
CA LEU A 39 8.83 8.54 7.31
C LEU A 39 9.71 9.49 8.12
N GLN A 40 10.51 8.96 9.05
CA GLN A 40 11.46 9.74 9.84
C GLN A 40 12.62 10.32 9.01
N GLN A 41 12.90 9.75 7.84
CA GLN A 41 13.93 10.26 6.91
C GLN A 41 13.39 11.34 5.97
N GLN A 42 12.07 11.53 5.91
CA GLN A 42 11.46 12.53 5.03
C GLN A 42 11.30 13.89 5.73
N PRO A 43 11.22 14.99 4.97
CA PRO A 43 10.93 16.30 5.52
C PRO A 43 9.62 16.31 6.32
N HIS A 44 9.59 17.07 7.42
CA HIS A 44 8.37 17.24 8.21
C HIS A 44 7.24 17.85 7.36
N GLY A 45 6.04 17.27 7.44
CA GLY A 45 4.87 17.69 6.66
C GLY A 45 4.29 16.61 5.74
N ASP A 46 4.93 15.45 5.69
CA ASP A 46 4.51 14.35 4.83
C ASP A 46 3.35 13.53 5.41
N LEU A 47 2.42 13.17 4.54
CA LEU A 47 1.24 12.38 4.86
C LEU A 47 1.45 10.90 4.53
N TYR A 48 1.08 10.06 5.49
CA TYR A 48 0.99 8.62 5.34
C TYR A 48 -0.42 8.22 4.93
N GLN A 49 -0.55 7.53 3.79
CA GLN A 49 -1.84 7.06 3.30
C GLN A 49 -2.03 5.57 3.58
N GLN A 50 -3.04 5.24 4.38
CA GLN A 50 -3.54 3.87 4.59
C GLN A 50 -5.03 3.80 4.25
N ASP A 51 -5.57 2.58 4.06
CA ASP A 51 -7.02 2.40 3.94
C ASP A 51 -7.71 2.37 5.32
N ASN A 52 -9.05 2.30 5.32
CA ASN A 52 -9.84 2.25 6.55
C ASN A 52 -10.08 0.82 7.06
N ALA A 53 -9.17 -0.12 6.81
CA ALA A 53 -9.29 -1.46 7.38
C ALA A 53 -9.26 -1.41 8.92
N ARG A 54 -10.02 -2.29 9.58
CA ARG A 54 -10.16 -2.30 11.05
C ARG A 54 -8.83 -2.25 11.82
N PRO A 55 -7.77 -2.99 11.43
CA PRO A 55 -6.47 -2.90 12.10
C PRO A 55 -5.83 -1.52 11.95
N HIS A 56 -5.98 -0.86 10.80
CA HIS A 56 -5.33 0.42 10.47
C HIS A 56 -5.97 1.59 11.22
N THR A 57 -7.28 1.53 11.45
CA THR A 57 -8.05 2.56 12.18
C THR A 57 -8.12 2.31 13.69
N ALA A 58 -7.49 1.25 14.20
CA ALA A 58 -7.50 0.94 15.62
C ALA A 58 -6.81 2.04 16.43
N HIS A 59 -7.35 2.35 17.61
CA HIS A 59 -6.85 3.42 18.48
C HIS A 59 -5.34 3.30 18.78
N VAL A 60 -4.88 2.08 19.07
CA VAL A 60 -3.46 1.80 19.36
C VAL A 60 -2.54 2.13 18.18
N VAL A 61 -3.02 2.00 16.94
CA VAL A 61 -2.26 2.35 15.72
C VAL A 61 -2.20 3.86 15.57
N GLN A 62 -3.31 4.56 15.79
CA GLN A 62 -3.37 6.02 15.75
C GLN A 62 -2.46 6.65 16.82
N GLN A 63 -2.40 6.05 18.02
CA GLN A 63 -1.46 6.47 19.07
C GLN A 63 0.01 6.32 18.65
N VAL A 64 0.37 5.22 17.97
CA VAL A 64 1.73 5.03 17.44
C VAL A 64 2.07 6.10 16.41
N PHE A 65 1.17 6.42 15.48
CA PHE A 65 1.42 7.50 14.51
C PHE A 65 1.56 8.86 15.19
N ALA A 66 0.68 9.22 16.11
CA ALA A 66 0.74 10.47 16.85
C ALA A 66 2.04 10.60 17.65
N ALA A 67 2.45 9.54 18.37
CA ALA A 67 3.70 9.51 19.14
C ALA A 67 4.97 9.65 18.27
N ASN A 68 4.88 9.34 16.98
CA ASN A 68 5.97 9.46 16.02
C ASN A 68 5.83 10.66 15.08
N ASN A 69 4.93 11.61 15.38
CA ASN A 69 4.64 12.79 14.55
C ASN A 69 4.27 12.45 13.10
N VAL A 70 3.63 11.29 12.89
CA VAL A 70 3.14 10.87 11.57
C VAL A 70 1.72 11.36 11.38
N SER A 71 1.51 12.15 10.34
CA SER A 71 0.17 12.59 9.94
C SER A 71 -0.43 11.57 8.96
N VAL A 72 -1.56 10.97 9.33
CA VAL A 72 -2.28 10.02 8.47
C VAL A 72 -3.28 10.77 7.60
N LEU A 73 -3.25 10.53 6.29
CA LEU A 73 -4.22 11.09 5.35
C LEU A 73 -5.62 10.49 5.62
N PRO A 74 -6.65 11.32 5.86
CA PRO A 74 -8.02 10.83 5.89
C PRO A 74 -8.37 10.19 4.55
N TRP A 75 -8.75 8.91 4.54
CA TRP A 75 -9.08 8.19 3.31
C TRP A 75 -10.59 8.00 3.19
N PRO A 76 -11.21 8.33 2.05
CA PRO A 76 -12.63 8.09 1.86
C PRO A 76 -12.95 6.59 1.77
N ALA A 77 -14.13 6.22 2.25
CA ALA A 77 -14.58 4.83 2.22
C ALA A 77 -14.81 4.35 0.77
N ARG A 78 -14.46 3.08 0.51
CA ARG A 78 -14.72 2.39 -0.78
C ARG A 78 -14.07 3.07 -2.00
N SER A 79 -12.88 3.63 -1.84
CA SER A 79 -12.13 4.25 -2.94
C SER A 79 -10.80 3.53 -3.22
N PRO A 80 -10.82 2.24 -3.59
CA PRO A 80 -9.59 1.49 -3.92
C PRO A 80 -8.88 2.12 -5.14
N ASP A 81 -9.64 2.51 -6.16
CA ASP A 81 -9.14 3.05 -7.45
C ASP A 81 -8.27 4.31 -7.30
N MET A 82 -8.35 4.99 -6.15
CA MET A 82 -7.59 6.19 -5.88
C MET A 82 -6.18 5.93 -5.32
N SER A 83 -5.92 4.71 -4.82
CA SER A 83 -4.61 4.39 -4.28
C SER A 83 -3.65 4.08 -5.44
N PRO A 84 -2.42 4.67 -5.49
CA PRO A 84 -1.41 4.32 -6.50
C PRO A 84 -0.94 2.87 -6.44
N ARG A 85 -1.43 2.18 -5.45
CA ARG A 85 -0.99 0.89 -5.02
C ARG A 85 -1.82 -0.22 -5.63
N GLU A 86 -3.12 -0.01 -5.83
CA GLU A 86 -3.94 -0.88 -6.69
C GLU A 86 -3.32 -0.94 -8.09
N HIS A 87 -2.77 0.18 -8.58
CA HIS A 87 -2.05 0.20 -9.85
C HIS A 87 -0.75 -0.64 -9.80
N LEU A 88 0.01 -0.62 -8.70
CA LEU A 88 1.20 -1.47 -8.57
C LEU A 88 0.82 -2.95 -8.46
N TRP A 89 -0.26 -3.26 -7.76
CA TRP A 89 -0.77 -4.62 -7.65
C TRP A 89 -1.26 -5.15 -8.99
N ASP A 90 -2.00 -4.37 -9.78
CA ASP A 90 -2.41 -4.72 -11.15
C ASP A 90 -1.20 -4.95 -12.07
N ILE A 91 -0.13 -4.13 -11.94
CA ILE A 91 1.11 -4.34 -12.69
C ILE A 91 1.79 -5.65 -12.28
N MET A 92 1.94 -5.91 -10.99
CA MET A 92 2.53 -7.15 -10.49
C MET A 92 1.69 -8.38 -10.89
N ASP A 93 0.37 -8.26 -10.79
CA ASP A 93 -0.59 -9.27 -11.22
C ASP A 93 -0.31 -9.68 -12.67
N ARG A 94 -0.39 -8.71 -13.59
CA ARG A 94 -0.18 -8.96 -15.03
C ARG A 94 1.17 -9.59 -15.30
N ARG A 95 2.23 -9.14 -14.62
CA ARG A 95 3.58 -9.72 -14.78
C ARG A 95 3.66 -11.16 -14.30
N ILE A 96 3.02 -11.49 -13.19
CA ILE A 96 2.97 -12.87 -12.69
C ILE A 96 2.18 -13.75 -13.65
N ARG A 97 1.04 -13.29 -14.19
CA ARG A 97 0.26 -14.04 -15.19
C ARG A 97 1.01 -14.28 -16.50
N GLN A 98 1.95 -13.40 -16.85
CA GLN A 98 2.75 -13.48 -18.07
C GLN A 98 4.04 -14.29 -17.90
N ARG A 99 4.32 -14.82 -16.70
CA ARG A 99 5.48 -15.70 -16.49
C ARG A 99 5.35 -16.97 -17.35
N PRO A 100 6.47 -17.53 -17.84
CA PRO A 100 6.47 -18.82 -18.51
C PRO A 100 5.77 -19.89 -17.66
N HIS A 101 5.15 -20.88 -18.30
CA HIS A 101 4.45 -21.95 -17.58
C HIS A 101 5.35 -22.71 -16.59
N THR A 102 6.64 -22.84 -16.89
CA THR A 102 7.64 -23.47 -16.01
C THR A 102 7.90 -22.68 -14.73
N ASP A 103 7.59 -21.37 -14.71
CA ASP A 103 7.83 -20.44 -13.61
C ASP A 103 6.51 -19.94 -12.97
N THR A 104 5.39 -20.59 -13.30
CA THR A 104 4.08 -20.24 -12.76
C THR A 104 3.95 -20.73 -11.31
N PRO A 105 3.58 -19.86 -10.35
CA PRO A 105 3.42 -20.27 -8.96
C PRO A 105 2.39 -21.38 -8.75
N SER A 106 2.83 -22.52 -8.21
CA SER A 106 1.98 -23.70 -7.98
C SER A 106 1.39 -23.78 -6.56
N ASN A 107 1.96 -23.03 -5.62
CA ASN A 107 1.56 -23.04 -4.22
C ASN A 107 1.80 -21.66 -3.57
N GLY A 108 1.40 -21.51 -2.31
CA GLY A 108 1.51 -20.24 -1.60
C GLY A 108 2.96 -19.74 -1.45
N HIS A 109 3.91 -20.66 -1.27
CA HIS A 109 5.32 -20.30 -1.14
C HIS A 109 5.91 -19.80 -2.46
N ASP A 110 5.63 -20.49 -3.57
CA ASP A 110 6.06 -20.04 -4.90
C ASP A 110 5.41 -18.71 -5.28
N LEU A 111 4.16 -18.47 -4.86
CA LEU A 111 3.47 -17.20 -5.09
C LEU A 111 4.14 -16.08 -4.32
N VAL A 112 4.48 -16.29 -3.05
CA VAL A 112 5.22 -15.32 -2.24
C VAL A 112 6.57 -14.99 -2.88
N ARG A 113 7.30 -16.00 -3.35
CA ARG A 113 8.58 -15.80 -4.05
C ARG A 113 8.39 -14.96 -5.32
N ALA A 114 7.42 -15.31 -6.17
CA ALA A 114 7.13 -14.55 -7.39
C ALA A 114 6.74 -13.09 -7.10
N LEU A 115 5.93 -12.85 -6.06
CA LEU A 115 5.57 -11.51 -5.62
C LEU A 115 6.79 -10.71 -5.16
N GLN A 116 7.69 -11.31 -4.38
CA GLN A 116 8.93 -10.67 -3.95
C GLN A 116 9.83 -10.30 -5.14
N GLU A 117 10.00 -11.20 -6.10
CA GLU A 117 10.78 -10.94 -7.31
C GLU A 117 10.17 -9.80 -8.14
N GLU A 118 8.86 -9.84 -8.40
CA GLU A 118 8.21 -8.77 -9.17
C GLU A 118 8.23 -7.43 -8.45
N TRP A 119 8.04 -7.44 -7.13
CA TRP A 119 8.17 -6.25 -6.31
C TRP A 119 9.54 -5.61 -6.46
N GLN A 120 10.61 -6.41 -6.43
CA GLN A 120 11.97 -5.92 -6.64
C GLN A 120 12.27 -5.49 -8.07
N ARG A 121 11.51 -5.98 -9.07
CA ARG A 121 11.61 -5.57 -10.48
C ARG A 121 10.81 -4.32 -10.83
N ILE A 122 9.99 -3.79 -9.91
CA ILE A 122 9.27 -2.54 -10.18
C ILE A 122 10.28 -1.38 -10.31
N PRO A 123 10.29 -0.60 -11.40
CA PRO A 123 11.21 0.53 -11.52
C PRO A 123 10.92 1.62 -10.48
N ARG A 124 11.97 2.22 -9.89
CA ARG A 124 11.82 3.36 -8.97
C ARG A 124 11.06 4.52 -9.58
N ASP A 125 11.31 4.82 -10.87
CA ASP A 125 10.57 5.87 -11.58
C ASP A 125 9.08 5.59 -11.73
N LEU A 126 8.68 4.32 -11.81
CA LEU A 126 7.27 3.95 -11.81
C LEU A 126 6.64 4.25 -10.45
N ILE A 127 7.29 3.85 -9.36
CA ILE A 127 6.83 4.16 -7.99
C ILE A 127 6.72 5.67 -7.83
N ARG A 128 7.76 6.40 -8.21
CA ARG A 128 7.83 7.86 -8.12
C ARG A 128 6.66 8.53 -8.85
N ARG A 129 6.43 8.16 -10.11
CA ARG A 129 5.29 8.68 -10.90
C ARG A 129 3.94 8.35 -10.25
N LEU A 130 3.77 7.14 -9.73
CA LEU A 130 2.53 6.71 -9.09
C LEU A 130 2.27 7.49 -7.79
N THR A 131 3.27 7.65 -6.93
CA THR A 131 3.17 8.45 -5.70
C THR A 131 2.87 9.92 -5.99
N PHE A 132 3.61 10.57 -6.89
CA PHE A 132 3.36 11.99 -7.22
C PHE A 132 2.04 12.22 -7.97
N SER A 133 1.56 11.24 -8.75
CA SER A 133 0.26 11.34 -9.42
C SER A 133 -0.93 11.22 -8.45
N MET A 134 -0.71 10.75 -7.22
CA MET A 134 -1.77 10.46 -6.25
C MET A 134 -2.58 11.71 -5.92
N ARG A 135 -1.91 12.83 -5.64
CA ARG A 135 -2.56 14.12 -5.38
C ARG A 135 -3.51 14.51 -6.50
N ARG A 136 -3.05 14.47 -7.76
CA ARG A 136 -3.86 14.82 -8.93
C ARG A 136 -5.08 13.92 -9.07
N ARG A 137 -4.91 12.60 -8.87
CA ARG A 137 -6.00 11.62 -8.97
C ARG A 137 -7.03 11.78 -7.86
N LEU A 138 -6.58 12.03 -6.63
CA LEU A 138 -7.46 12.30 -5.49
C LEU A 138 -8.28 13.57 -5.72
N LEU A 139 -7.66 14.65 -6.18
CA LEU A 139 -8.37 15.88 -6.53
C LEU A 139 -9.41 15.67 -7.63
N ALA A 140 -9.04 14.99 -8.72
CA ALA A 140 -9.97 14.69 -9.82
C ALA A 140 -11.15 13.82 -9.38
N CYS A 141 -10.92 12.84 -8.50
CA CYS A 141 -11.99 12.01 -7.97
C CYS A 141 -12.90 12.78 -7.00
N MET A 142 -12.34 13.63 -6.14
CA MET A 142 -13.15 14.51 -5.27
C MET A 142 -14.06 15.44 -6.09
N GLU A 143 -13.54 16.00 -7.19
CA GLU A 143 -14.34 16.81 -8.13
C GLU A 143 -15.46 16.00 -8.79
N ALA A 144 -15.16 14.78 -9.25
CA ALA A 144 -16.14 13.90 -9.89
C ALA A 144 -17.20 13.33 -8.94
N THR A 145 -16.90 13.20 -7.64
CA THR A 145 -17.79 12.59 -6.64
C THR A 145 -18.54 13.61 -5.77
N HIS A 146 -18.36 14.92 -6.04
CA HIS A 146 -18.89 16.02 -5.22
C HIS A 146 -18.53 15.93 -3.73
N VAL A 147 -17.43 15.26 -3.38
CA VAL A 147 -16.94 15.19 -1.99
C VAL A 147 -16.30 16.53 -1.65
N THR A 148 -17.05 17.40 -0.97
CA THR A 148 -16.59 18.73 -0.51
C THR A 148 -15.84 18.67 0.81
N ASP A 149 -14.95 17.69 1.00
CA ASP A 149 -14.11 17.65 2.19
C ASP A 149 -12.92 18.62 2.03
N GLY A 150 -13.12 19.85 2.53
CA GLY A 150 -12.10 20.89 2.53
C GLY A 150 -10.88 20.57 3.39
N THR A 151 -10.97 19.59 4.30
CA THR A 151 -9.86 19.08 5.11
C THR A 151 -8.97 18.19 4.26
N LEU A 152 -9.57 17.23 3.56
CA LEU A 152 -8.85 16.37 2.62
C LEU A 152 -8.11 17.22 1.58
N ARG A 153 -8.81 18.17 0.93
CA ARG A 153 -8.25 19.01 -0.15
C ARG A 153 -7.00 19.80 0.27
N ARG A 154 -6.93 20.27 1.53
CA ARG A 154 -5.76 21.01 2.07
C ARG A 154 -4.60 20.08 2.43
N SER A 155 -4.90 18.87 2.90
CA SER A 155 -3.90 17.88 3.27
C SER A 155 -3.18 17.30 2.05
N LEU A 156 -3.82 17.21 0.87
CA LEU A 156 -3.26 16.55 -0.32
C LEU A 156 -1.92 17.11 -0.87
N SER A 157 -1.42 18.27 -0.41
CA SER A 157 -0.13 18.82 -0.87
C SER A 157 1.11 18.09 -0.34
N GLY A 158 0.99 17.18 0.63
CA GLY A 158 2.12 16.54 1.31
C GLY A 158 2.17 15.00 1.25
N ILE A 159 1.47 14.32 0.34
CA ILE A 159 1.52 12.84 0.33
C ILE A 159 2.87 12.35 -0.20
N VAL A 160 3.64 11.68 0.66
CA VAL A 160 4.94 11.13 0.30
C VAL A 160 5.02 9.62 0.50
N CYS A 161 4.14 9.02 1.31
CA CYS A 161 4.11 7.57 1.52
C CYS A 161 2.69 6.95 1.55
N SER A 162 2.56 5.70 1.09
CA SER A 162 1.31 4.93 1.00
C SER A 162 1.50 3.45 1.32
N SER A 163 0.52 2.84 2.01
CA SER A 163 0.60 1.50 2.62
C SER A 163 -0.56 0.55 2.39
N TYR A 164 -0.31 -0.70 1.99
CA TYR A 164 -1.37 -1.73 1.81
C TYR A 164 -0.89 -3.06 2.23
N SER A 165 -1.84 -3.79 2.77
CA SER A 165 -1.72 -5.21 3.00
C SER A 165 -2.78 -5.95 2.20
N VAL A 166 -2.36 -6.72 1.20
CA VAL A 166 -3.26 -7.55 0.39
C VAL A 166 -3.28 -8.95 0.98
N ASN A 167 -4.47 -9.49 1.19
CA ASN A 167 -4.56 -10.87 1.62
C ASN A 167 -4.11 -11.80 0.49
N ILE A 168 -3.15 -12.69 0.78
CA ILE A 168 -2.65 -13.72 -0.14
C ILE A 168 -3.80 -14.59 -0.65
N LEU A 169 -4.82 -14.84 0.20
CA LEU A 169 -6.00 -15.59 -0.18
C LEU A 169 -6.87 -14.81 -1.17
N THR A 170 -7.05 -13.50 -0.98
CA THR A 170 -7.75 -12.64 -1.96
C THR A 170 -7.01 -12.62 -3.29
N PHE A 171 -5.67 -12.61 -3.27
CA PHE A 171 -4.88 -12.87 -4.47
C PHE A 171 -5.26 -14.23 -5.03
N ARG A 172 -5.09 -15.35 -4.32
CA ARG A 172 -5.43 -16.71 -4.79
C ARG A 172 -6.85 -16.86 -5.36
N PHE A 173 -7.85 -16.16 -4.83
CA PHE A 173 -9.22 -16.14 -5.34
C PHE A 173 -9.40 -15.33 -6.65
N LEU A 174 -8.55 -14.32 -6.91
CA LEU A 174 -8.50 -13.56 -8.18
C LEU A 174 -7.68 -14.28 -9.28
N TYR A 175 -7.02 -15.40 -8.95
CA TYR A 175 -6.35 -16.30 -9.89
C TYR A 175 -6.82 -17.76 -9.70
N PRO A 176 -8.10 -18.06 -9.92
CA PRO A 176 -8.58 -19.43 -9.96
C PRO A 176 -8.37 -19.95 -11.40
N THR A 177 -7.14 -20.18 -11.84
CA THR A 177 -6.94 -20.89 -13.12
C THR A 177 -5.81 -21.91 -13.04
N ARG A 178 -6.26 -23.16 -12.85
CA ARG A 178 -5.67 -24.46 -13.17
C ARG A 178 -4.33 -24.77 -12.52
N LEU A 179 -4.40 -25.18 -11.25
CA LEU A 179 -3.55 -26.27 -10.77
C LEU A 179 -4.01 -27.59 -11.41
#